data_AF-A0A183CN99-F1
#
_entry.id   AF-A0A183CN99-F1
#
_cell.length_a   1.000
_cell.length_b   1.000
_cell.length_c   1.000
_cell.angle_alpha   90.00
_cell.angle_beta   90.00
_cell.angle_gamma   90.00
#
_symmetry.space_group_name_H-M   'P 1'
#
loop_
_entity.id
_entity.type
_entity.pdbx_description
1 polymer ?
#
loop_
_entity_poly.entity_id
_entity_poly.type
_entity_poly.pdbx_seq_one_letter_code
_entity_poly.pdbx_strand_id
1 'polypeptide(L)'
;MPKKFKEFSEGREPKEVHSAPVVYINGLPWRIKIKHCDAYVGIFLLCDGDETDMAWTCRAAFQFSIISCKESGECLRQRGSLDSFDIYYANSGDWGFPDFIKFEELMDPKNGLYDEKEDAVTFKAEVIAKEPIGMPLVFVSRSGC
;
A
#
# COMPACT_ATOMS: atom_id res chain seq x y z
N MET A 1 -15.17 -2.93 10.87
CA MET A 1 -15.29 -1.56 11.41
C MET A 1 -14.29 -0.71 10.65
N PRO A 2 -14.70 0.29 9.83
CA PRO A 2 -13.71 1.22 9.31
C PRO A 2 -13.12 1.97 10.51
N LYS A 3 -11.81 1.84 10.70
CA LYS A 3 -11.11 2.61 11.72
C LYS A 3 -11.18 4.07 11.28
N LYS A 4 -11.70 4.93 12.15
CA LYS A 4 -11.80 6.37 11.92
C LYS A 4 -10.41 6.95 11.71
N PHE A 5 -10.18 7.63 10.58
CA PHE A 5 -8.86 8.14 10.22
C PHE A 5 -8.35 9.17 11.24
N LYS A 6 -9.25 9.95 11.83
CA LYS A 6 -8.92 10.89 12.90
C LYS A 6 -8.30 10.22 14.12
N GLU A 7 -8.85 9.10 14.59
CA GLU A 7 -8.28 8.36 15.73
C GLU A 7 -6.88 7.84 15.42
N PHE A 8 -6.68 7.36 14.18
CA PHE A 8 -5.35 6.98 13.69
C PHE A 8 -4.41 8.18 13.71
N SER A 9 -4.81 9.36 13.20
CA SER A 9 -3.96 10.56 13.16
C SER A 9 -3.50 11.05 14.53
N GLU A 10 -4.32 10.85 15.57
CA GLU A 10 -4.01 11.17 16.95
C GLU A 10 -3.02 10.18 17.61
N GLY A 11 -2.56 9.15 16.86
CA GLY A 11 -1.61 8.15 17.35
C GLY A 11 -2.24 7.10 18.27
N ARG A 12 -3.57 6.99 18.29
CA ARG A 12 -4.26 5.91 19.02
C ARG A 12 -4.07 4.60 18.27
N GLU A 13 -4.07 3.48 19.01
CA GLU A 13 -3.91 2.17 18.36
C GLU A 13 -5.02 1.90 17.34
N PRO A 14 -4.71 1.29 16.19
CA PRO A 14 -3.41 0.75 15.79
C PRO A 14 -2.45 1.81 15.21
N LYS A 15 -1.14 1.57 15.30
CA LYS A 15 -0.13 2.36 14.56
C LYS A 15 0.04 1.93 13.11
N GLU A 16 -0.63 0.87 12.69
CA GLU A 16 -0.52 0.29 11.35
C GLU A 16 -1.86 -0.25 10.87
N VAL A 17 -2.17 -0.02 9.60
CA VAL A 17 -3.38 -0.49 8.92
C VAL A 17 -3.01 -1.01 7.54
N HIS A 18 -3.60 -2.12 7.12
CA HIS A 18 -3.46 -2.67 5.78
C HIS A 18 -4.72 -2.46 4.97
N SER A 19 -4.58 -2.28 3.65
CA SER A 19 -5.71 -2.24 2.74
C SER A 19 -6.47 -3.57 2.78
N ALA A 20 -7.81 -3.49 2.82
CA ALA A 20 -8.68 -4.66 2.77
C ALA A 20 -8.55 -5.45 1.46
N PRO A 21 -8.52 -4.82 0.26
CA PRO A 21 -8.24 -5.59 -0.95
C PRO A 21 -6.78 -6.05 -0.93
N VAL A 22 -6.60 -7.37 -1.01
CA VAL A 22 -5.37 -8.01 -1.45
C VAL A 22 -5.45 -8.13 -2.97
N VAL A 23 -4.47 -7.57 -3.69
CA VAL A 23 -4.41 -7.66 -5.15
C VAL A 23 -3.35 -8.67 -5.54
N TYR A 24 -3.69 -9.63 -6.39
CA TYR A 24 -2.73 -10.62 -6.87
C TYR A 24 -2.10 -10.17 -8.19
N ILE A 25 -0.77 -10.04 -8.20
CA ILE A 25 0.01 -9.71 -9.40
C ILE A 25 1.09 -10.78 -9.55
N ASN A 26 1.09 -11.49 -10.69
CA ASN A 26 1.97 -12.63 -10.97
C ASN A 26 1.97 -13.71 -9.86
N GLY A 27 0.81 -13.94 -9.24
CA GLY A 27 0.64 -14.97 -8.21
C GLY A 27 1.06 -14.56 -6.79
N LEU A 28 1.61 -13.36 -6.60
CA LEU A 28 1.94 -12.83 -5.27
C LEU A 28 0.85 -11.86 -4.77
N PRO A 29 0.53 -11.86 -3.47
CA PRO A 29 -0.44 -10.95 -2.87
C PRO A 29 0.20 -9.59 -2.52
N TRP A 30 -0.42 -8.51 -2.97
CA TRP A 30 0.03 -7.14 -2.75
C TRP A 30 -1.02 -6.32 -2.01
N ARG A 31 -0.57 -5.49 -1.06
CA ARG A 31 -1.41 -4.58 -0.27
C ARG A 31 -0.72 -3.24 -0.02
N ILE A 32 -1.52 -2.21 0.25
CA ILE A 32 -1.01 -0.95 0.80
C ILE A 32 -0.98 -1.09 2.32
N LYS A 33 0.16 -0.73 2.91
CA LYS A 33 0.34 -0.59 4.34
C LYS A 33 0.48 0.88 4.69
N ILE A 34 -0.36 1.35 5.61
CA ILE A 34 -0.34 2.70 6.15
C ILE A 34 0.15 2.63 7.59
N LYS A 35 1.16 3.43 7.93
CA LYS A 35 1.79 3.44 9.25
C LYS A 35 1.79 4.85 9.83
N HIS A 36 1.50 4.97 11.12
CA HIS A 36 1.67 6.20 11.87
C HIS A 36 3.14 6.37 12.23
N CYS A 37 3.78 7.38 11.64
CA CYS A 37 5.21 7.66 11.74
C CYS A 37 5.44 9.06 12.32
N ASP A 38 5.36 9.18 13.64
CA ASP A 38 5.47 10.45 14.37
C ASP A 38 4.48 11.51 13.84
N ALA A 39 4.96 12.53 13.14
CA ALA A 39 4.13 13.58 12.53
C ALA A 39 3.60 13.21 11.13
N TYR A 40 3.93 12.02 10.62
CA TYR A 40 3.71 11.61 9.24
C TYR A 40 2.82 10.38 9.13
N VAL A 41 2.07 10.34 8.03
CA VAL A 41 1.56 9.10 7.47
C VAL A 41 2.67 8.48 6.64
N GLY A 42 3.11 7.29 7.02
CA GLY A 42 3.94 6.44 6.17
C GLY A 42 3.08 5.56 5.26
N ILE A 43 3.49 5.40 4.01
CA ILE A 43 2.84 4.51 3.03
C ILE A 43 3.85 3.54 2.46
N PHE A 44 3.47 2.26 2.39
CA PHE A 44 4.32 1.18 1.93
C PHE A 44 3.52 0.24 1.03
N LEU A 45 4.20 -0.32 0.03
CA LEU A 45 3.71 -1.44 -0.76
C LEU A 45 4.21 -2.68 -0.06
N LEU A 46 3.28 -3.54 0.35
CA LEU A 46 3.53 -4.79 1.03
C LEU A 46 3.27 -5.94 0.05
N CYS A 47 4.23 -6.85 -0.06
CA CYS A 47 4.08 -8.15 -0.69
C CYS A 47 3.96 -9.21 0.41
N ASP A 48 2.76 -9.74 0.65
CA ASP A 48 2.50 -10.79 1.65
C ASP A 48 2.81 -12.18 1.11
N GLY A 49 3.94 -12.32 0.41
CA GLY A 49 4.42 -13.62 -0.03
C GLY A 49 4.71 -14.55 1.17
N ASP A 50 4.91 -15.83 0.90
CA ASP A 50 5.17 -16.80 1.96
C ASP A 50 6.44 -16.44 2.74
N GLU A 51 6.30 -16.01 3.99
CA GLU A 51 7.42 -15.62 4.85
C GLU A 51 8.34 -16.79 5.23
N THR A 52 7.89 -18.04 5.06
CA THR A 52 8.69 -19.23 5.33
C THR A 52 9.49 -19.71 4.13
N ASP A 53 9.08 -19.30 2.92
CA ASP A 53 9.78 -19.61 1.68
C ASP A 53 10.81 -18.53 1.36
N MET A 54 12.06 -18.78 1.74
CA MET A 54 13.19 -17.90 1.47
C MET A 54 13.64 -17.91 0.01
N ALA A 55 13.07 -18.77 -0.85
CA ALA A 55 13.49 -18.91 -2.25
C ALA A 55 12.79 -17.91 -3.17
N TRP A 56 11.58 -17.44 -2.82
CA TRP A 56 10.88 -16.50 -3.69
C TRP A 56 11.48 -15.09 -3.61
N THR A 57 11.58 -14.46 -4.77
CA THR A 57 11.88 -13.03 -4.88
C THR A 57 11.01 -12.42 -5.96
N CYS A 58 10.60 -11.17 -5.76
CA CYS A 58 9.88 -10.41 -6.78
C CYS A 58 10.44 -9.00 -6.89
N ARG A 59 10.56 -8.51 -8.12
CA ARG A 59 10.91 -7.11 -8.38
C ARG A 59 9.64 -6.34 -8.68
N ALA A 60 9.38 -5.28 -7.95
CA ALA A 60 8.25 -4.40 -8.22
C ALA A 60 8.63 -2.93 -8.12
N ALA A 61 8.03 -2.13 -9.00
CA ALA A 61 8.09 -0.69 -8.99
C ALA A 61 6.70 -0.15 -8.63
N PHE A 62 6.64 1.00 -7.96
CA PHE A 62 5.38 1.56 -7.50
C PHE A 62 5.36 3.08 -7.52
N GLN A 63 4.15 3.61 -7.63
CA GLN A 63 3.84 5.02 -7.47
C GLN A 63 2.61 5.17 -6.61
N PHE A 64 2.74 5.89 -5.50
CA PHE A 64 1.63 6.21 -4.61
C PHE A 64 1.00 7.54 -4.97
N SER A 65 -0.29 7.67 -4.71
CA SER A 65 -1.03 8.92 -4.74
C SER A 65 -2.15 8.93 -3.69
N ILE A 66 -2.68 10.11 -3.42
CA ILE A 66 -3.90 10.31 -2.63
C ILE A 66 -4.98 10.80 -3.57
N ILE A 67 -6.14 10.15 -3.55
CA ILE A 67 -7.29 10.59 -4.35
C ILE A 67 -7.97 11.72 -3.60
N SER A 68 -8.15 12.85 -4.29
CA SER A 68 -8.88 14.02 -3.80
C SER A 68 -10.29 13.63 -3.36
N CYS A 69 -10.71 14.08 -2.18
CA CYS A 69 -12.11 13.94 -1.71
C CYS A 69 -13.04 15.01 -2.32
N LYS A 70 -12.50 15.96 -3.09
CA LYS A 70 -13.29 16.91 -3.87
C LYS A 70 -13.88 16.20 -5.09
N GLU A 71 -14.93 16.79 -5.68
CA GLU A 71 -15.68 16.24 -6.83
C GLU A 71 -14.79 15.85 -8.03
N SER A 72 -13.58 16.40 -8.15
CA SER A 72 -12.65 16.09 -9.24
C SER A 72 -12.07 14.67 -9.18
N GLY A 73 -11.97 14.04 -8.00
CA GLY A 73 -11.37 12.71 -7.84
C GLY A 73 -9.91 12.60 -8.31
N GLU A 74 -9.22 13.73 -8.45
CA GLU A 74 -7.87 13.81 -8.99
C GLU A 74 -6.84 13.12 -8.08
N CYS A 75 -5.81 12.51 -8.68
CA CYS A 75 -4.68 11.95 -7.95
C CYS A 75 -3.69 13.06 -7.55
N LEU A 76 -3.66 13.39 -6.27
CA LEU A 76 -2.77 14.36 -5.65
C LEU A 76 -1.59 13.65 -4.94
N ARG A 77 -0.56 14.42 -4.59
CA ARG A 77 0.57 13.96 -3.75
C ARG A 77 1.22 12.66 -4.26
N GLN A 78 1.60 12.68 -5.53
CA GLN A 78 2.25 11.54 -6.18
C GLN A 78 3.71 11.39 -5.72
N ARG A 79 4.13 10.18 -5.33
CA ARG A 79 5.52 9.86 -4.98
C ARG A 79 5.87 8.41 -5.35
N GLY A 80 7.08 8.21 -5.85
CA GLY A 80 7.54 6.92 -6.39
C GLY A 80 7.82 7.01 -7.89
N SER A 81 8.18 5.88 -8.49
CA SER A 81 8.46 5.76 -9.92
C SER A 81 8.14 4.34 -10.38
N LEU A 82 7.44 4.22 -11.50
CA LEU A 82 7.12 2.93 -12.13
C LEU A 82 8.31 2.29 -12.86
N ASP A 83 9.45 2.98 -12.94
CA ASP A 83 10.69 2.48 -13.55
C ASP A 83 11.77 2.09 -12.52
N SER A 84 11.55 2.39 -11.23
CA SER A 84 12.48 2.06 -10.14
C SER A 84 12.00 0.84 -9.38
N PHE A 85 12.72 -0.27 -9.50
CA PHE A 85 12.30 -1.57 -8.95
C PHE A 85 13.02 -1.88 -7.65
N ASP A 86 12.24 -2.13 -6.61
CA ASP A 86 12.69 -2.72 -5.35
C ASP A 86 12.54 -4.24 -5.37
N ILE A 87 13.31 -4.93 -4.52
CA ILE A 87 13.29 -6.39 -4.40
C ILE A 87 12.53 -6.78 -3.13
N TYR A 88 11.48 -7.57 -3.32
CA TYR A 88 10.63 -8.14 -2.29
C TYR A 88 11.01 -9.62 -2.09
N TYR A 89 11.10 -10.03 -0.83
CA TYR A 89 11.37 -11.40 -0.40
C TYR A 89 10.91 -11.57 1.04
N ALA A 90 10.92 -12.81 1.56
CA ALA A 90 10.37 -13.16 2.88
C ALA A 90 10.77 -12.23 4.04
N ASN A 91 12.01 -11.71 4.09
CA ASN A 91 12.48 -10.83 5.18
C ASN A 91 12.45 -9.33 4.84
N SER A 92 11.97 -8.95 3.66
CA SER A 92 11.83 -7.55 3.21
C SER A 92 10.55 -7.43 2.39
N GLY A 93 9.42 -7.63 3.08
CA GLY A 93 8.10 -7.67 2.46
C GLY A 93 7.55 -6.29 2.08
N ASP A 94 8.11 -5.19 2.60
CA ASP A 94 7.60 -3.84 2.31
C ASP A 94 8.66 -2.83 1.86
N TRP A 95 8.24 -1.92 0.99
CA TRP A 95 9.01 -0.76 0.53
C TRP A 95 8.11 0.46 0.45
N GLY A 96 8.62 1.64 0.77
CA GLY A 96 7.80 2.84 0.79
C GLY A 96 8.45 4.07 1.40
N PHE A 97 7.59 4.99 1.83
CA PHE A 97 7.97 6.30 2.32
C PHE A 97 7.42 6.49 3.74
N PRO A 98 8.26 6.42 4.79
CA PRO A 98 7.81 6.68 6.17
C PRO A 98 7.34 8.12 6.38
N ASP A 99 7.81 9.06 5.54
CA ASP A 99 7.54 10.49 5.58
C ASP A 99 6.64 10.96 4.42
N PHE A 100 5.70 10.11 3.96
CA PHE A 100 4.93 10.36 2.73
C PHE A 100 4.14 11.68 2.77
N ILE A 101 3.41 11.94 3.85
CA ILE A 101 2.70 13.21 4.08
C ILE A 101 2.55 13.49 5.56
N LYS A 102 2.62 14.76 5.97
CA LYS A 102 2.34 15.16 7.36
C LYS A 102 0.85 15.06 7.67
N PHE A 103 0.49 14.68 8.90
CA PHE A 103 -0.91 14.69 9.33
C PHE A 103 -1.55 16.08 9.22
N GLU A 104 -0.83 17.13 9.64
CA GLU A 104 -1.29 18.52 9.53
C GLU A 104 -1.65 18.89 8.09
N GLU A 105 -0.80 18.52 7.13
CA GLU A 105 -1.02 18.78 5.71
C GLU A 105 -2.16 17.94 5.16
N LEU A 106 -2.22 16.66 5.51
CA LEU A 106 -3.26 15.75 5.03
C LEU A 106 -4.66 16.15 5.51
N MET A 107 -4.75 16.63 6.75
CA MET A 107 -6.00 16.98 7.41
C MET A 107 -6.43 18.44 7.17
N ASP A 108 -5.62 19.27 6.53
CA ASP A 108 -6.03 20.64 6.17
C ASP A 108 -7.16 20.60 5.13
N PRO A 109 -8.37 21.12 5.44
CA PRO A 109 -9.51 21.09 4.53
C PRO A 109 -9.24 21.76 3.18
N LYS A 110 -8.29 22.72 3.12
CA LYS A 110 -7.89 23.39 1.88
C LYS A 110 -7.28 22.43 0.87
N ASN A 111 -6.58 21.41 1.36
CA ASN A 111 -5.87 20.44 0.52
C ASN A 111 -6.81 19.43 -0.13
N GLY A 112 -8.00 19.19 0.43
CA GLY A 112 -9.01 18.30 -0.16
C GLY A 112 -8.58 16.83 -0.22
N LEU A 113 -7.78 16.38 0.74
CA LEU A 113 -7.26 15.01 0.82
C LEU A 113 -8.02 14.16 1.83
N TYR A 114 -8.56 14.78 2.87
CA TYR A 114 -9.33 14.15 3.95
C TYR A 114 -10.82 14.43 3.77
N ASP A 115 -11.63 13.37 3.80
CA ASP A 115 -13.09 13.47 3.82
C ASP A 115 -13.56 13.59 5.28
N GLU A 116 -13.99 14.78 5.67
CA GLU A 116 -14.48 15.05 7.03
C GLU A 116 -15.78 14.31 7.36
N LYS A 117 -16.61 14.02 6.36
CA LYS A 117 -17.92 13.36 6.57
C LYS A 117 -17.72 11.87 6.79
N GLU A 118 -16.88 11.25 5.97
CA GLU A 118 -16.59 9.83 6.03
C GLU A 118 -15.46 9.48 7.01
N ASP A 119 -14.76 10.49 7.53
CA ASP A 119 -13.57 10.33 8.40
C ASP A 119 -12.54 9.39 7.74
N ALA A 120 -12.22 9.69 6.49
CA ALA A 120 -11.49 8.80 5.59
C ALA A 120 -10.51 9.54 4.68
N VAL A 121 -9.47 8.81 4.26
CA VAL A 121 -8.51 9.21 3.23
C VAL A 121 -8.38 8.05 2.25
N THR A 122 -8.38 8.35 0.95
CA THR A 122 -8.26 7.33 -0.10
C THR A 122 -6.84 7.34 -0.67
N PHE A 123 -6.06 6.32 -0.33
CA PHE A 123 -4.74 6.08 -0.92
C PHE A 123 -4.85 5.19 -2.15
N LYS A 124 -4.03 5.46 -3.16
CA LYS A 124 -3.90 4.65 -4.38
C LYS A 124 -2.44 4.28 -4.59
N ALA A 125 -2.22 3.06 -5.08
CA ALA A 125 -0.92 2.58 -5.54
C ALA A 125 -1.06 2.06 -6.97
N GLU A 126 -0.16 2.51 -7.84
CA GLU A 126 0.09 1.89 -9.14
C GLU A 126 1.33 1.02 -9.00
N VAL A 127 1.26 -0.24 -9.46
CA VAL A 127 2.27 -1.25 -9.21
C VAL A 127 2.60 -1.98 -10.50
N ILE A 128 3.90 -2.07 -10.82
CA ILE A 128 4.43 -2.94 -11.87
C ILE A 128 5.28 -4.01 -11.19
N ALA A 129 4.78 -5.25 -11.13
CA ALA A 129 5.54 -6.39 -10.64
C ALA A 129 6.05 -7.25 -11.80
N LYS A 130 7.30 -7.71 -11.70
CA LYS A 130 7.88 -8.70 -12.61
C LYS A 130 7.45 -10.11 -12.20
N GLU A 131 7.64 -11.08 -13.09
CA GLU A 131 7.42 -12.49 -12.74
C GLU A 131 8.33 -12.85 -11.56
N PRO A 132 7.79 -13.45 -10.49
CA PRO A 132 8.60 -13.84 -9.33
C PRO A 132 9.49 -15.04 -9.67
N ILE A 133 10.68 -15.07 -9.09
CA ILE A 133 11.63 -16.17 -9.19
C ILE A 133 11.48 -17.03 -7.93
N GLY A 134 11.64 -18.35 -8.05
CA GLY A 134 11.69 -19.25 -6.89
C GLY A 134 10.33 -19.66 -6.32
N MET A 135 9.23 -19.26 -6.96
CA MET A 135 7.89 -19.75 -6.61
C MET A 135 7.75 -21.23 -6.98
N PRO A 136 7.25 -22.10 -6.08
CA PRO A 136 6.89 -23.46 -6.48
C PRO A 136 5.82 -23.41 -7.58
N LEU A 137 6.08 -24.10 -8.70
CA LEU A 137 5.13 -24.25 -9.80
C LEU A 137 3.86 -24.92 -9.27
N VAL A 138 2.81 -24.12 -9.01
CA VAL A 138 1.49 -24.66 -8.75
C VAL A 138 0.94 -25.13 -10.09
N PHE A 139 1.20 -26.40 -10.43
CA PHE A 139 0.45 -27.07 -11.48
C PHE A 139 -1.01 -27.10 -11.04
N VAL A 140 -1.84 -26.20 -11.56
CA VAL A 140 -3.29 -26.36 -11.49
C VAL A 140 -3.61 -27.54 -12.41
N SER A 141 -3.56 -28.76 -11.87
CA SER A 141 -4.19 -29.89 -12.52
C SER A 141 -5.67 -29.55 -12.62
N ARG A 142 -6.14 -29.21 -13.83
CA ARG A 142 -7.55 -29.32 -14.14
C ARG A 142 -7.90 -30.81 -14.10
N SER A 143 -8.12 -31.34 -12.90
CA SER A 143 -8.90 -32.57 -12.74
C SER A 143 -10.36 -32.19 -12.88
N GLY A 144 -10.95 -32.49 -14.03
CA GLY A 144 -12.35 -32.16 -14.28
C GLY A 144 -12.91 -32.77 -15.56
N CYS A 145 -13.23 -34.08 -15.46
CA CYS A 145 -14.12 -34.92 -16.26
C CYS A 145 -13.82 -35.11 -17.76
#